data_AF-A0A968KN24-F1
#
_entry.id   AF-A0A968KN24-F1
#
_cell.length_a   1.000
_cell.length_b   1.000
_cell.length_c   1.000
_cell.angle_alpha   90.00
_cell.angle_beta   90.00
_cell.angle_gamma   90.00
#
_symmetry.space_group_name_H-M   'P 1'
#
loop_
_entity.id
_entity.type
_entity.pdbx_description
1 polymer ?
#
loop_
_entity_poly.entity_id
_entity_poly.type
_entity_poly.pdbx_seq_one_letter_code
_entity_poly.pdbx_strand_id
1 'polypeptide(L)' 'QPFDLAHRLVMPDGSERFVHLQAEVHYAEDGRPLRMNGTTHDITERKRAERLRESEERFR' A
#
# COMPACT_ATOMS: atom_id res chain seq x y z
N GLN A 1 10.22 5.73 -12.59
CA GLN A 1 9.80 4.40 -12.09
C GLN A 1 8.42 4.55 -11.46
N PRO A 2 7.50 3.59 -11.66
CA PRO A 2 6.22 3.61 -10.94
C PRO A 2 6.48 3.43 -9.44
N PHE A 3 5.74 4.17 -8.62
CA PHE A 3 5.61 3.91 -7.20
C PHE A 3 4.97 2.54 -7.01
N ASP A 4 5.61 1.70 -6.20
CA ASP A 4 5.08 0.41 -5.76
C ASP A 4 5.45 0.24 -4.28
N LEU A 5 4.47 0.40 -3.39
CA LEU A 5 4.71 0.28 -1.96
C LEU A 5 3.50 -0.18 -1.16
N ALA A 6 3.75 -0.99 -0.14
CA ALA A 6 2.79 -1.35 0.88
C ALA A 6 2.99 -0.49 2.13
N HIS A 7 1.94 0.19 2.59
CA HIS A 7 2.00 1.03 3.79
C HIS A 7 0.68 1.00 4.58
N ARG A 8 0.67 1.67 5.73
CA ARG A 8 -0.50 1.79 6.59
C ARG A 8 -1.18 3.14 6.41
N LEU A 9 -2.50 3.12 6.38
CA LEU A 9 -3.36 4.30 6.47
C LEU A 9 -4.10 4.29 7.80
N VAL A 10 -4.23 5.46 8.40
CA VAL A 10 -5.14 5.70 9.52
C VAL A 10 -6.44 6.23 8.96
N MET A 11 -7.54 5.50 9.19
CA MET A 11 -8.87 5.86 8.72
C MET A 11 -9.52 6.90 9.64
N PRO A 12 -10.58 7.61 9.19
CA PRO A 12 -11.27 8.60 10.03
C PRO A 12 -11.82 8.05 11.35
N ASP A 13 -12.14 6.76 11.41
CA ASP A 13 -12.59 6.06 12.63
C ASP A 13 -11.44 5.61 13.55
N GLY A 14 -10.18 5.92 13.18
CA GLY A 14 -8.97 5.52 13.90
C GLY A 14 -8.48 4.12 13.59
N SER A 15 -9.18 3.35 12.76
CA SER A 15 -8.70 2.02 12.34
C SER A 15 -7.49 2.12 11.41
N GLU A 16 -6.59 1.14 11.49
CA GLU A 16 -5.47 1.01 10.55
C GLU A 16 -5.82 0.05 9.41
N ARG A 17 -5.50 0.45 8.17
CA ARG A 17 -5.56 -0.42 6.99
C ARG A 17 -4.19 -0.55 6.36
N PHE A 18 -3.85 -1.76 5.94
CA PHE A 18 -2.71 -1.95 5.06
C PHE A 18 -3.17 -1.78 3.62
N VAL A 19 -2.49 -0.93 2.87
CA VAL A 19 -2.78 -0.71 1.46
C VAL A 19 -1.54 -0.94 0.61
N HIS A 20 -1.74 -1.41 -0.61
CA HIS A 20 -0.74 -1.47 -1.66
C HIS A 20 -1.05 -0.40 -2.69
N LEU A 21 -0.11 0.53 -2.86
CA LEU A 21 -0.19 1.62 -3.83
C LEU A 21 0.69 1.27 -5.03
N GLN A 22 0.09 1.32 -6.22
CA GLN A 22 0.82 1.30 -7.49
C GLN A 22 0.44 2.54 -8.29
N ALA A 23 1.42 3.39 -8.60
CA ALA A 23 1.16 4.66 -9.28
C ALA A 23 2.31 5.15 -10.15
N GLU A 24 2.01 5.96 -11.15
CA GLU A 24 2.99 6.69 -11.95
C GLU A 24 2.69 8.19 -11.93
N VAL A 25 3.74 9.01 -12.05
CA VAL A 25 3.61 10.46 -12.16
C VAL A 25 3.94 10.87 -13.58
N HIS A 26 3.02 11.60 -14.21
CA HIS A 26 3.22 12.23 -15.51
C HIS A 26 3.80 13.62 -15.29
N TYR A 27 4.88 13.92 -15.99
CA TYR A 27 5.61 15.18 -15.91
C TYR A 27 5.47 15.96 -17.21
N ALA A 28 5.54 17.28 -17.12
CA ALA A 28 5.72 18.16 -18.26
C ALA A 28 7.17 18.07 -18.79
N GLU A 29 7.43 18.65 -19.95
CA GLU A 29 8.77 18.68 -20.56
C GLU A 29 9.81 19.39 -19.68
N ASP A 30 9.39 20.36 -18.87
CA ASP A 30 10.22 21.07 -17.89
C ASP A 30 10.51 20.25 -16.61
N GLY A 31 10.00 19.01 -16.52
CA GLY A 31 10.14 18.13 -15.37
C GLY A 31 9.16 18.40 -14.22
N ARG A 32 8.20 19.30 -14.38
CA ARG A 32 7.17 19.57 -13.36
C ARG A 32 6.11 18.46 -13.32
N PRO A 33 5.70 17.97 -12.13
CA PRO A 33 4.65 16.95 -12.02
C PRO A 33 3.29 17.55 -12.41
N LEU A 34 2.60 16.90 -13.34
CA LEU A 34 1.26 17.30 -13.79
C LEU A 34 0.16 16.49 -13.11
N ARG A 35 0.37 15.17 -12.98
CA ARG A 35 -0.65 14.25 -12.47
C ARG A 35 -0.03 12.95 -11.99
N MET A 36 -0.62 12.36 -10.95
CA MET A 36 -0.35 10.98 -10.54
C MET A 36 -1.54 10.09 -10.89
N ASN A 37 -1.28 8.94 -11.52
CA ASN A 37 -2.27 7.92 -11.84
C ASN A 37 -1.91 6.63 -11.13
N GLY A 38 -2.87 6.00 -10.47
CA GLY A 38 -2.59 4.77 -9.75
C GLY A 38 -3.81 4.14 -9.14
N THR A 39 -3.56 3.01 -8.47
CA THR A 39 -4.57 2.25 -7.73
C THR A 39 -4.09 2.04 -6.29
N THR A 40 -5.04 2.00 -5.37
CA THR A 40 -4.79 1.67 -3.96
C THR A 40 -5.66 0.48 -3.61
N HIS A 41 -5.01 -0.65 -3.31
CA HIS A 41 -5.69 -1.88 -2.93
C HIS A 41 -5.60 -2.09 -1.43
N ASP A 42 -6.74 -2.33 -0.78
CA ASP A 42 -6.75 -2.77 0.62
C ASP A 42 -6.23 -4.20 0.70
N ILE A 43 -5.11 -4.38 1.41
CA ILE A 43 -4.43 -5.67 1.60
C ILE A 43 -4.45 -6.09 3.09
N THR A 44 -5.34 -5.51 3.89
CA THR A 44 -5.41 -5.76 5.34
C THR A 44 -5.64 -7.23 5.65
N GLU A 45 -6.58 -7.89 4.97
CA GLU A 45 -6.87 -9.31 5.18
C GLU A 45 -5.69 -10.21 4.78
N ARG A 46 -5.04 -9.90 3.67
CA ARG A 46 -3.83 -10.62 3.25
C ARG A 46 -2.73 -10.51 4.32
N LYS A 47 -2.49 -9.32 4.86
CA LYS A 47 -1.50 -9.10 5.93
C LYS A 47 -1.89 -9.73 7.27
N ARG A 48 -3.18 -9.89 7.56
CA ARG A 48 -3.66 -10.65 8.73
C ARG A 48 -3.37 -12.14 8.58
N ALA A 49 -3.65 -12.70 7.40
CA ALA A 49 -3.38 -14.11 7.12
C ALA A 49 -1.87 -14.43 7.16
N GLU A 50 -1.01 -13.58 6.59
CA GLU A 50 0.46 -13.71 6.68
C GLU A 50 0.93 -13.77 8.14
N ARG A 51 0.50 -12.80 8.98
CA ARG A 51 0.89 -12.76 10.40
C ARG A 51 0.40 -13.96 11.19
N LEU A 52 -0.80 -14.47 10.90
CA LEU A 52 -1.31 -15.66 11.55
C LEU A 52 -0.43 -16.88 11.24
N ARG A 53 -0.10 -17.10 9.96
CA ARG A 53 0.77 -18.21 9.54
C ARG A 53 2.15 -18.11 10.18
N GLU A 54 2.78 -16.93 10.14
CA GLU A 54 4.08 -16.73 10.80
C GLU A 54 4.02 -16.97 12.31
N SER A 55 2.90 -16.64 12.94
CA SER A 55 2.68 -16.93 14.37
C SER A 55 2.59 -18.44 14.61
N GLU A 56 1.79 -19.15 13.82
CA GLU A 56 1.66 -20.61 13.92
C GLU A 56 2.99 -21.33 13.69
N GLU A 57 3.81 -20.86 12.75
CA GLU A 57 5.15 -21.40 12.48
C GLU A 57 6.12 -21.12 13.63
N ARG A 58 6.03 -19.97 14.31
CA ARG A 58 6.88 -19.62 15.47
C ARG A 58 6.58 -20.44 16.73
N PHE A 59 5.37 -21.00 16.84
CA PHE A 59 4.95 -21.82 18.00
C PHE A 59 5.00 -23.33 17.74
N ARG A 60 5.47 -23.76 16.56
CA ARG A 60 5.85 -25.15 16.28
C ARG A 60 7.32 -25.40 16.62
#